data_AF-A0A128A2L1-F1
#
_entry.id   AF-A0A128A2L1-F1
#
_cell.length_a   1.000
_cell.length_b   1.000
_cell.length_c   1.000
_cell.angle_alpha   90.00
_cell.angle_beta   90.00
_cell.angle_gamma   90.00
#
_symmetry.space_group_name_H-M   'P 1'
#
loop_
_entity.id
_entity.type
_entity.pdbx_description
1 polymer ?
#
loop_
_entity_poly.entity_id
_entity_poly.type
_entity_poly.pdbx_seq_one_letter_code
_entity_poly.pdbx_strand_id
1 'polypeptide(L)'
;MTVENDILEELKKIREAVTPKVTPPEPAPKGIIAEFKEFIGKAGVLGLAIGFIMGTVIGRVVTALVQDLIMPIPSAFIEGGDWRKAVFTIPVGNGMSFGIGDFVGVVIDFLIIALVIFVIAKFARKAGLK
;
A
#
# COMPACT_ATOMS: atom_id res chain seq x y z
N MET A 1 -59.26 -16.39 -31.66
CA MET A 1 -59.51 -16.84 -30.28
C MET A 1 -58.55 -17.92 -29.81
N THR A 2 -57.87 -18.70 -30.68
CA THR A 2 -56.86 -19.70 -30.26
C THR A 2 -55.44 -19.12 -30.16
N VAL A 3 -55.04 -18.28 -31.12
CA VAL A 3 -53.70 -17.68 -31.19
C VAL A 3 -53.42 -16.72 -30.03
N GLU A 4 -54.43 -15.94 -29.60
CA GLU A 4 -54.27 -15.07 -28.44
C GLU A 4 -53.98 -15.84 -27.15
N ASN A 5 -54.59 -17.02 -26.96
CA ASN A 5 -54.37 -17.84 -25.78
C ASN A 5 -52.99 -18.49 -25.78
N ASP A 6 -52.53 -18.98 -26.94
CA ASP A 6 -51.19 -19.56 -27.08
C ASP A 6 -50.10 -18.52 -26.81
N ILE A 7 -50.27 -17.30 -27.32
CA ILE A 7 -49.35 -16.17 -27.05
C ILE A 7 -49.34 -15.82 -25.56
N LEU A 8 -50.50 -15.80 -24.91
CA LEU A 8 -50.59 -15.50 -23.47
C LEU A 8 -49.94 -16.60 -22.61
N GLU A 9 -50.03 -17.86 -23.02
CA GLU A 9 -49.32 -18.96 -22.36
C GLU A 9 -47.80 -18.85 -22.54
N GLU A 10 -47.31 -18.53 -23.74
CA GLU A 10 -45.89 -18.30 -23.97
C GLU A 10 -45.37 -17.10 -23.18
N LEU A 11 -46.11 -15.98 -23.18
CA LEU A 11 -45.74 -14.80 -22.39
C LEU A 11 -45.71 -15.10 -20.89
N LYS A 12 -46.62 -15.94 -20.39
CA LYS A 12 -46.62 -16.37 -18.98
C LYS A 12 -45.43 -17.28 -18.68
N LYS A 13 -45.08 -18.20 -19.58
CA LYS A 13 -43.91 -19.08 -19.46
C LYS A 13 -42.59 -18.30 -19.53
N ILE A 14 -42.52 -17.30 -20.40
CA ILE A 14 -41.39 -16.36 -20.49
C ILE A 14 -41.31 -15.53 -19.21
N ARG A 15 -42.43 -14.99 -18.70
CA ARG A 15 -42.46 -14.24 -17.44
C ARG A 15 -41.92 -15.07 -16.28
N GLU A 16 -42.32 -16.32 -16.17
CA GLU A 16 -41.85 -17.23 -15.11
C GLU A 16 -40.37 -17.59 -15.26
N ALA A 17 -39.88 -17.78 -16.50
CA ALA A 17 -38.47 -18.03 -16.78
C ALA A 17 -37.57 -16.79 -16.61
N VAL A 18 -38.14 -15.59 -16.80
CA VAL A 18 -37.43 -14.30 -16.74
C VAL A 18 -37.54 -13.65 -15.36
N THR A 19 -38.56 -13.97 -14.56
CA THR A 19 -38.48 -13.70 -13.12
C THR A 19 -37.40 -14.62 -12.58
N PRO A 20 -36.20 -14.11 -12.23
CA PRO A 20 -35.28 -14.92 -11.46
C PRO A 20 -36.08 -15.39 -10.25
N LYS A 21 -36.07 -16.70 -9.98
CA LYS A 21 -36.54 -17.21 -8.69
C LYS A 21 -35.77 -16.39 -7.67
N VAL A 22 -36.44 -15.40 -7.07
CA VAL A 22 -35.86 -14.55 -6.05
C VAL A 22 -35.64 -15.48 -4.88
N THR A 23 -34.51 -16.19 -4.91
CA THR A 23 -33.98 -16.85 -3.73
C THR A 23 -33.97 -15.76 -2.67
N PRO A 24 -34.65 -15.96 -1.52
CA PRO A 24 -34.63 -15.00 -0.44
C PRO A 24 -33.19 -14.53 -0.23
N PRO A 25 -32.93 -13.23 -0.01
CA PRO A 25 -31.59 -12.76 0.29
C PRO A 25 -31.02 -13.71 1.33
N GLU A 26 -29.88 -14.33 1.00
CA GLU A 26 -29.24 -15.31 1.87
C GLU A 26 -29.20 -14.72 3.28
N PRO A 27 -29.67 -15.46 4.31
CA PRO A 27 -29.88 -14.89 5.63
C PRO A 27 -28.59 -14.17 6.06
N ALA A 28 -28.72 -12.87 6.32
CA ALA A 28 -27.58 -12.02 6.65
C ALA A 28 -26.71 -12.74 7.70
N PRO A 29 -25.38 -12.77 7.52
CA PRO A 29 -24.52 -13.55 8.39
C PRO A 29 -24.76 -13.16 9.85
N LYS A 30 -25.13 -14.14 10.68
CA LYS A 30 -25.39 -13.88 12.09
C LYS A 30 -24.06 -13.76 12.84
N GLY A 31 -23.74 -12.54 13.25
CA GLY A 31 -22.63 -12.23 14.16
C GLY A 31 -21.38 -11.70 13.46
N ILE A 32 -20.61 -10.93 14.24
CA ILE A 32 -19.46 -10.12 13.79
C ILE A 32 -18.44 -10.95 13.00
N ILE A 33 -18.21 -12.21 13.37
CA ILE A 33 -17.22 -13.09 12.69
C ILE A 33 -17.66 -13.40 11.26
N ALA A 34 -18.96 -13.63 11.04
CA ALA A 34 -19.48 -13.98 9.73
C ALA A 34 -19.51 -12.73 8.82
N GLU A 35 -19.89 -11.57 9.37
CA GLU A 35 -19.79 -10.27 8.70
C GLU A 35 -18.35 -9.90 8.33
N PHE A 36 -17.38 -10.19 9.22
CA PHE A 36 -15.96 -9.94 8.97
C PHE A 36 -15.37 -10.84 7.87
N LYS A 37 -15.75 -12.14 7.86
CA LYS A 37 -15.36 -13.06 6.78
C LYS A 37 -15.92 -12.60 5.44
N GLU A 38 -17.17 -12.18 5.41
CA GLU A 38 -17.79 -11.63 4.20
C GLU A 38 -17.08 -10.33 3.77
N PHE A 39 -16.73 -9.45 4.72
CA PHE A 39 -15.99 -8.22 4.45
C PHE A 39 -14.60 -8.48 3.83
N ILE A 40 -13.81 -9.41 4.39
CA ILE A 40 -12.51 -9.78 3.80
C ILE A 40 -12.68 -10.51 2.48
N GLY A 41 -13.76 -11.27 2.32
CA GLY A 41 -14.13 -11.94 1.08
C GLY A 41 -14.55 -10.99 -0.05
N LYS A 42 -14.83 -9.72 0.24
CA LYS A 42 -15.10 -8.70 -0.80
C LYS A 42 -13.88 -8.54 -1.70
N ALA A 43 -14.11 -8.60 -3.00
CA ALA A 43 -13.07 -8.40 -4.01
C ALA A 43 -12.32 -7.08 -3.75
N GLY A 44 -10.99 -7.16 -3.58
CA GLY A 44 -10.10 -6.01 -3.40
C GLY A 44 -9.55 -5.81 -1.98
N VAL A 45 -10.28 -6.20 -0.92
CA VAL A 45 -9.84 -5.96 0.47
C VAL A 45 -8.58 -6.77 0.80
N LEU A 46 -8.59 -8.06 0.48
CA LEU A 46 -7.47 -8.95 0.72
C LEU A 46 -6.22 -8.54 -0.08
N GLY A 47 -6.40 -8.13 -1.34
CA GLY A 47 -5.31 -7.67 -2.20
C GLY A 47 -4.65 -6.40 -1.69
N LEU A 48 -5.45 -5.44 -1.21
CA LEU A 48 -4.96 -4.22 -0.56
C LEU A 48 -4.15 -4.55 0.69
N ALA A 49 -4.67 -5.42 1.55
CA ALA A 49 -4.00 -5.81 2.80
C ALA A 49 -2.63 -6.46 2.54
N ILE A 50 -2.57 -7.41 1.59
CA ILE A 50 -1.31 -8.08 1.21
C ILE A 50 -0.32 -7.07 0.61
N GLY A 51 -0.79 -6.22 -0.31
CA GLY A 51 0.05 -5.20 -0.96
C GLY A 51 0.63 -4.20 0.04
N PHE A 52 -0.17 -3.75 1.01
CA PHE A 52 0.28 -2.85 2.06
C PHE A 52 1.35 -3.50 2.95
N ILE A 53 1.10 -4.70 3.46
CA ILE A 53 2.06 -5.42 4.32
C ILE A 53 3.38 -5.66 3.58
N MET A 54 3.32 -6.17 2.35
CA MET A 54 4.52 -6.36 1.53
C MET A 54 5.24 -5.04 1.25
N GLY A 55 4.51 -3.97 0.96
CA GLY A 55 5.08 -2.64 0.78
C GLY A 55 5.85 -2.14 2.01
N THR A 56 5.30 -2.34 3.21
CA THR A 56 6.00 -1.95 4.46
C THR A 56 7.29 -2.73 4.68
N VAL A 57 7.29 -4.03 4.40
CA VAL A 57 8.49 -4.89 4.56
C VAL A 57 9.56 -4.51 3.54
N ILE A 58 9.19 -4.31 2.27
CA ILE A 58 10.11 -3.84 1.22
C ILE A 58 10.71 -2.49 1.61
N GLY A 59 9.89 -1.56 2.12
CA GLY A 59 10.35 -0.27 2.63
C GLY A 59 11.43 -0.42 3.69
N ARG A 60 11.24 -1.30 4.67
CA ARG A 60 12.25 -1.57 5.72
C ARG A 60 13.55 -2.12 5.17
N VAL A 61 13.50 -3.05 4.20
CA VAL A 61 14.69 -3.61 3.56
C VAL A 61 15.48 -2.52 2.84
N VAL A 62 14.80 -1.65 2.10
CA VAL A 62 15.44 -0.52 1.41
C VAL A 62 16.03 0.46 2.42
N THR A 63 15.30 0.81 3.48
CA THR A 63 15.80 1.70 4.54
C THR A 63 17.07 1.13 5.18
N ALA A 64 17.08 -0.16 5.54
CA ALA A 64 18.26 -0.81 6.10
C ALA A 64 19.45 -0.80 5.12
N LEU A 65 19.20 -1.10 3.83
CA LEU A 65 20.24 -1.00 2.80
C LEU A 65 20.85 0.41 2.73
N VAL A 66 20.02 1.45 2.80
CA VAL A 66 20.53 2.82 2.77
C VAL A 66 21.27 3.16 4.05
N GLN A 67 20.67 2.94 5.20
CA GLN A 67 21.24 3.31 6.50
C GLN A 67 22.53 2.55 6.81
N ASP A 68 22.60 1.27 6.46
CA ASP A 68 23.70 0.40 6.86
C ASP A 68 24.81 0.31 5.81
N LEU A 69 24.52 0.51 4.51
CA LEU A 69 25.52 0.40 3.44
C LEU A 69 25.82 1.72 2.73
N ILE A 70 24.84 2.60 2.53
CA ILE A 70 25.04 3.86 1.79
C ILE A 70 25.51 4.98 2.72
N MET A 71 24.84 5.17 3.86
CA MET A 71 25.13 6.26 4.80
C MET A 71 26.53 6.23 5.45
N PRO A 72 27.19 5.08 5.65
CA PRO A 72 28.57 5.06 6.11
C PRO A 72 29.55 5.73 5.13
N ILE A 73 29.21 5.81 3.84
CA ILE A 73 30.10 6.38 2.83
C ILE A 73 30.26 7.90 3.05
N PRO A 74 29.19 8.72 3.09
CA PRO A 74 29.32 10.14 3.45
C PRO A 74 29.92 10.37 4.84
N SER A 75 29.57 9.54 5.84
CA SER A 75 30.05 9.73 7.21
C SER A 75 31.53 9.41 7.38
N ALA A 76 32.10 8.52 6.55
CA ALA A 76 33.54 8.25 6.52
C ALA A 76 34.37 9.43 5.99
N PHE A 77 33.78 10.30 5.16
CA PHE A 77 34.44 11.52 4.67
C PHE A 77 34.31 12.70 5.64
N ILE A 78 33.55 12.56 6.74
CA ILE A 78 33.33 13.60 7.74
C ILE A 78 34.03 13.18 9.04
N GLU A 79 35.05 13.93 9.43
CA GLU A 79 35.85 13.68 10.64
C GLU A 79 34.93 13.70 11.88
N GLY A 80 34.79 12.57 12.57
CA GLY A 80 33.91 12.40 13.72
C GLY A 80 32.67 11.51 13.49
N GLY A 81 32.44 11.02 12.27
CA GLY A 81 31.46 9.96 11.96
C GLY A 81 29.98 10.35 12.08
N ASP A 82 29.69 11.57 12.54
CA ASP A 82 28.34 12.08 12.72
C ASP A 82 28.09 13.27 11.77
N TRP A 83 27.83 12.94 10.52
CA TRP A 83 27.56 13.92 9.48
C TRP A 83 26.38 14.84 9.82
N ARG A 84 25.41 14.38 10.62
CA ARG A 84 24.28 15.20 11.08
C ARG A 84 24.73 16.29 12.05
N LYS A 85 25.77 16.05 12.85
CA LYS A 85 26.41 17.08 13.69
C LYS A 85 27.25 18.08 12.89
N ALA A 86 27.72 17.70 11.69
CA ALA A 86 28.47 18.59 10.81
C ALA A 86 27.59 19.65 10.12
N VAL A 87 26.27 19.43 10.02
CA VAL A 87 25.32 20.35 9.34
C VAL A 87 24.82 21.48 10.27
N PHE A 88 25.72 22.12 11.01
CA PHE A 88 25.42 23.27 11.87
C PHE A 88 24.41 23.01 13.00
N THR A 89 24.89 22.44 14.10
CA THR A 89 24.24 22.68 15.40
C THR A 89 24.61 24.11 15.85
N ILE A 90 23.70 25.07 15.74
CA ILE A 90 23.89 26.39 16.36
C ILE A 90 23.65 26.21 17.86
N PRO A 91 24.67 26.34 18.73
CA PRO A 91 24.47 26.28 20.17
C PRO A 91 23.70 27.53 20.59
N VAL A 92 22.41 27.37 20.86
CA VAL A 92 21.65 28.38 21.57
C VAL A 92 21.95 28.12 23.05
N GLY A 93 22.50 29.10 23.76
CA GLY A 93 22.86 28.94 25.18
C GLY A 93 21.74 28.30 26.02
N ASN A 94 22.12 27.68 27.14
CA ASN A 94 21.28 26.82 28.03
C ASN A 94 21.11 25.35 27.58
N GLY A 95 22.05 24.79 26.81
CA GLY A 95 22.03 23.36 26.45
C GLY A 95 20.93 22.99 25.44
N MET A 96 20.32 23.98 24.79
CA MET A 96 19.26 23.76 23.81
C MET A 96 19.83 23.93 22.39
N SER A 97 19.94 22.81 21.68
CA SER A 97 20.43 22.79 20.30
C SER A 97 19.25 22.92 19.35
N PHE A 98 19.23 23.93 18.47
CA PHE A 98 18.22 24.00 17.41
C PHE A 98 18.49 22.87 16.41
N GLY A 99 17.54 21.93 16.28
CA GLY A 99 17.68 20.69 15.50
C GLY A 99 17.69 20.87 13.97
N ILE A 100 18.22 21.98 13.46
CA ILE A 100 18.32 22.27 12.01
C ILE A 100 19.14 21.19 11.32
N GLY A 101 20.25 20.75 11.93
CA GLY A 101 21.08 19.67 11.39
C GLY A 101 20.36 18.32 11.30
N ASP A 102 19.50 17.99 12.28
CA ASP A 102 18.73 16.74 12.26
C ASP A 102 17.62 16.77 11.19
N PHE A 103 16.92 17.90 11.06
CA PHE A 103 15.91 18.09 10.01
C PHE A 103 16.52 17.98 8.61
N VAL A 104 17.63 18.68 8.34
CA VAL A 104 18.35 18.57 7.07
C VAL A 104 18.86 17.15 6.86
N GLY A 105 19.25 16.47 7.95
CA GLY A 105 19.61 15.06 7.92
C GLY A 105 18.48 14.16 7.40
N VAL A 106 17.29 14.29 7.96
CA VAL A 106 16.11 13.53 7.51
C VAL A 106 15.75 13.84 6.06
N VAL A 107 15.90 15.09 5.62
CA VAL A 107 15.65 15.46 4.22
C VAL A 107 16.64 14.79 3.27
N ILE A 108 17.93 14.77 3.63
CA ILE A 108 18.96 14.09 2.84
C ILE A 108 18.71 12.58 2.81
N ASP A 109 18.39 11.96 3.94
CA ASP A 109 18.05 10.53 4.02
C ASP A 109 16.88 10.19 3.09
N PHE A 110 15.82 11.02 3.10
CA PHE A 110 14.67 10.87 2.22
C PHE A 110 15.07 10.92 0.73
N LEU A 111 15.91 11.89 0.34
CA LEU A 111 16.39 12.01 -1.04
C LEU A 111 17.21 10.79 -1.47
N ILE A 112 18.07 10.27 -0.58
CA ILE A 112 18.88 9.08 -0.86
C ILE A 112 17.98 7.84 -1.00
N ILE A 113 17.05 7.62 -0.07
CA ILE A 113 16.10 6.50 -0.13
C ILE A 113 15.26 6.58 -1.42
N ALA A 114 14.73 7.76 -1.76
CA ALA A 114 13.96 7.96 -2.99
C ALA A 114 14.79 7.64 -4.24
N LEU A 115 16.06 8.04 -4.28
CA LEU A 115 16.98 7.74 -5.38
C LEU A 115 17.23 6.23 -5.50
N VAL A 116 17.46 5.53 -4.39
CA VAL A 116 17.70 4.08 -4.38
C VAL A 116 16.47 3.31 -4.85
N ILE A 117 15.27 3.67 -4.36
CA ILE A 117 14.00 3.07 -4.83
C ILE A 117 13.83 3.29 -6.34
N PHE A 118 14.13 4.49 -6.83
CA PHE A 118 14.06 4.80 -8.26
C PHE A 118 15.01 3.93 -9.09
N VAL A 119 16.26 3.73 -8.64
CA VAL A 119 17.23 2.86 -9.32
C VAL A 119 16.74 1.42 -9.36
N ILE A 120 16.23 0.90 -8.24
CA ILE A 120 15.66 -0.46 -8.16
C ILE A 120 14.46 -0.59 -9.11
N ALA A 121 13.51 0.33 -9.07
CA ALA A 121 12.34 0.32 -9.95
C ALA A 121 12.72 0.47 -11.44
N LYS A 122 13.75 1.25 -11.75
CA LYS A 122 14.30 1.37 -13.11
C LYS A 122 14.94 0.06 -13.56
N PHE A 123 15.68 -0.62 -12.69
CA PHE A 123 16.30 -1.90 -13.00
C PHE A 123 15.26 -3.00 -13.18
N ALA A 124 14.23 -3.04 -12.32
CA ALA A 124 13.11 -3.97 -12.45
C ALA A 124 12.39 -3.81 -13.80
N ARG A 125 12.09 -2.57 -14.21
CA ARG A 125 11.53 -2.28 -15.55
C ARG A 125 12.45 -2.74 -16.69
N LYS A 126 13.77 -2.58 -16.53
CA LYS A 126 14.76 -3.03 -17.53
C LYS A 126 14.86 -4.55 -17.61
N ALA A 127 14.65 -5.26 -16.51
CA ALA A 127 14.71 -6.72 -16.42
C ALA A 127 13.48 -7.44 -17.02
N GLY A 128 12.52 -6.71 -17.58
CA GLY A 128 11.35 -7.31 -18.23
C GLY A 128 10.26 -7.80 -17.28
N LEU A 129 10.37 -7.47 -15.98
CA LEU A 129 9.25 -7.56 -15.06
C LEU A 129 8.28 -6.42 -15.41
N LYS A 130 7.21 -6.78 -16.13
CA LYS A 130 6.10 -5.87 -16.44
C LYS A 130 5.41 -5.41 -15.16
#